data_AF-A0AAU6VUU1-F1
#
_entry.id   AF-A0AAU6VUU1-F1
#
_cell.length_a   1.000
_cell.length_b   1.000
_cell.length_c   1.000
_cell.angle_alpha   90.00
_cell.angle_beta   90.00
_cell.angle_gamma   90.00
#
_symmetry.space_group_name_H-M   'P 1'
#
loop_
_entity.id
_entity.type
_entity.pdbx_description
1 polymer ?
#
loop_
_entity_poly.entity_id
_entity_poly.type
_entity_poly.pdbx_seq_one_letter_code
_entity_poly.pdbx_strand_id
1 'polypeptide(L)'
;MELIQDRAYIRPEFGACHVNYAWRRHRQNNHKFENLENAFNSKNNSILRLLQNLGGNVNAANHPERGNCLFVALWYPDSDWAILCNPIAATLVTREAVEAFSVTKQRNDEIVESIETLFNSSGSDLRRELDENLYSQNIA
;
A
#
# COMPACT_ATOMS: atom_id res chain seq x y z
N MET A 1 15.27 -0.08 -4.83
CA MET A 1 14.73 -0.82 -3.68
C MET A 1 15.84 -1.75 -3.21
N GLU A 2 16.24 -1.70 -1.94
CA GLU A 2 17.00 -2.82 -1.36
C GLU A 2 16.09 -4.06 -1.33
N LEU A 3 16.69 -5.26 -1.27
CA LEU A 3 15.94 -6.50 -1.18
C LEU A 3 15.17 -6.51 0.14
N ILE A 4 13.84 -6.41 0.07
CA ILE A 4 12.99 -6.45 1.26
C ILE A 4 12.85 -7.91 1.67
N GLN A 5 13.07 -8.21 2.94
CA GLN A 5 12.85 -9.57 3.44
C GLN A 5 11.36 -9.77 3.80
N ASP A 6 10.71 -10.76 3.19
CA ASP A 6 9.39 -11.21 3.64
C ASP A 6 9.51 -11.95 4.97
N ARG A 7 8.48 -11.84 5.80
CA ARG A 7 8.42 -12.41 7.15
C ARG A 7 7.13 -13.19 7.30
N ALA A 8 7.21 -14.49 7.06
CA ALA A 8 6.06 -15.39 7.02
C ALA A 8 5.15 -15.37 8.27
N TYR A 9 5.70 -15.02 9.43
CA TYR A 9 4.97 -15.04 10.71
C TYR A 9 4.61 -13.65 11.24
N ILE A 10 5.03 -12.58 10.56
CA ILE A 10 4.71 -11.22 10.97
C ILE A 10 3.64 -10.71 10.01
N ARG A 11 2.52 -10.26 10.56
CA ARG A 11 1.45 -9.65 9.76
C ARG A 11 1.83 -8.20 9.45
N PRO A 12 1.86 -7.78 8.18
CA PRO A 12 2.09 -6.39 7.86
C PRO A 12 0.89 -5.51 8.23
N GLU A 13 1.17 -4.27 8.61
CA GLU A 13 0.19 -3.20 8.68
C GLU A 13 -0.05 -2.61 7.29
N PHE A 14 -1.22 -2.00 7.12
CA PHE A 14 -1.70 -1.54 5.81
C PHE A 14 -2.38 -0.17 5.91
N GLY A 15 -2.08 0.68 4.94
CA GLY A 15 -2.74 1.97 4.72
C GLY A 15 -3.30 2.05 3.30
N ALA A 16 -4.48 2.65 3.13
CA ALA A 16 -5.04 2.92 1.82
C ALA A 16 -5.62 4.33 1.72
N CYS A 17 -5.33 4.96 0.59
CA CYS A 17 -5.90 6.23 0.14
C CYS A 17 -6.89 5.94 -0.98
N HIS A 18 -8.11 6.45 -0.85
CA HIS A 18 -9.12 6.44 -1.89
C HIS A 18 -9.61 7.85 -2.20
N VAL A 19 -10.17 8.05 -3.39
CA VAL A 19 -10.69 9.35 -3.87
C VAL A 19 -11.59 10.04 -2.83
N ASN A 20 -12.51 9.30 -2.20
CA ASN A 20 -13.45 9.87 -1.23
C ASN A 20 -13.02 9.63 0.23
N TYR A 21 -11.93 8.90 0.47
CA TYR A 21 -11.45 8.49 1.81
C TYR A 21 -9.92 8.55 1.81
N ALA A 22 -9.36 9.73 2.08
CA ALA A 22 -7.96 10.03 1.79
C ALA A 22 -6.93 9.18 2.56
N TRP A 23 -7.20 8.74 3.79
CA TRP A 23 -6.28 7.82 4.47
C TRP A 23 -6.94 6.93 5.51
N ARG A 24 -6.79 5.62 5.34
CA ARG A 24 -7.30 4.62 6.28
C ARG A 24 -6.19 3.66 6.65
N ARG A 25 -5.94 3.53 7.95
CA ARG A 25 -4.93 2.63 8.50
C ARG A 25 -5.56 1.40 9.16
N HIS A 26 -4.96 0.25 8.94
CA HIS A 26 -5.36 -1.05 9.45
C HIS A 26 -4.20 -1.65 10.26
N ARG A 27 -4.30 -1.63 11.59
CA ARG A 27 -3.31 -2.14 12.54
C ARG A 27 -3.80 -3.37 13.31
N GLN A 28 -2.86 -4.20 13.76
CA GLN A 28 -2.90 -5.24 14.82
C GLN A 28 -4.08 -6.23 14.85
N ASN A 29 -5.33 -5.76 14.95
CA ASN A 29 -6.53 -6.60 15.06
C ASN A 29 -7.33 -6.71 13.76
N ASN A 30 -6.88 -6.04 12.70
CA ASN A 30 -7.61 -5.94 11.43
C ASN A 30 -6.70 -6.17 10.22
N HIS A 31 -5.70 -7.05 10.37
CA HIS A 31 -4.74 -7.37 9.31
C HIS A 31 -5.45 -7.87 8.07
N LYS A 32 -5.13 -7.23 6.94
CA LYS A 32 -5.67 -7.60 5.62
C LYS A 32 -4.84 -8.65 4.91
N PHE A 33 -3.55 -8.74 5.24
CA PHE A 33 -2.61 -9.61 4.58
C PHE A 33 -1.85 -10.47 5.58
N GLU A 34 -1.47 -11.64 5.10
CA GLU A 34 -0.76 -12.62 5.90
C GLU A 34 0.74 -12.35 6.01
N ASN A 35 1.33 -11.87 4.92
CA ASN A 35 2.74 -11.56 4.70
C ASN A 35 2.83 -10.70 3.42
N LEU A 36 4.04 -10.37 2.94
CA LEU A 36 4.20 -9.59 1.72
C LEU A 36 3.77 -10.38 0.48
N GLU A 37 4.07 -11.69 0.43
CA GLU A 37 3.65 -12.56 -0.68
C GLU A 37 2.13 -12.50 -0.89
N ASN A 38 1.37 -12.64 0.20
CA ASN A 38 -0.08 -12.56 0.19
C ASN A 38 -0.57 -11.17 -0.23
N ALA A 39 0.11 -10.11 0.19
CA ALA A 39 -0.26 -8.75 -0.17
C ALA A 39 -0.13 -8.47 -1.67
N PHE A 40 0.86 -9.04 -2.34
CA PHE A 40 1.11 -8.77 -3.77
C PHE A 40 0.52 -9.86 -4.70
N ASN A 41 0.57 -11.13 -4.31
CA ASN A 41 0.25 -12.26 -5.20
C ASN A 41 -1.12 -12.93 -4.93
N SER A 42 -1.86 -12.50 -3.90
CA SER A 42 -3.17 -13.09 -3.60
C SER A 42 -4.18 -12.88 -4.75
N LYS A 43 -4.85 -13.98 -5.14
CA LYS A 43 -5.83 -13.99 -6.22
C LYS A 43 -7.13 -13.23 -5.91
N ASN A 44 -7.43 -13.00 -4.62
CA ASN A 44 -8.71 -12.40 -4.19
C ASN A 44 -8.55 -11.01 -3.58
N ASN A 45 -7.44 -10.80 -2.86
CA ASN A 45 -7.19 -9.58 -2.10
C ASN A 45 -5.70 -9.26 -2.19
N SER A 46 -5.27 -8.67 -3.30
CA SER A 46 -3.91 -8.11 -3.43
C SER A 46 -3.94 -6.60 -3.66
N ILE A 47 -2.78 -5.98 -3.45
CA ILE A 47 -2.52 -4.57 -3.72
C ILE A 47 -2.72 -4.25 -5.20
N LEU A 48 -2.23 -5.11 -6.11
CA LEU A 48 -2.45 -4.96 -7.55
C LEU A 48 -3.95 -4.88 -7.88
N ARG A 49 -4.75 -5.81 -7.36
CA ARG A 49 -6.19 -5.83 -7.62
C ARG A 49 -6.92 -4.62 -7.02
N LEU A 50 -6.42 -4.10 -5.88
CA LEU A 50 -6.98 -2.92 -5.24
C LEU A 50 -6.70 -1.64 -6.03
N LEU A 51 -5.48 -1.47 -6.52
CA LEU A 51 -5.03 -0.24 -7.20
C LEU A 51 -5.35 -0.24 -8.70
N GLN A 52 -5.26 -1.39 -9.37
CA GLN A 52 -5.42 -1.51 -10.83
C GLN A 52 -6.79 -2.07 -11.24
N ASN A 53 -7.67 -2.37 -10.28
CA ASN A 53 -8.99 -2.94 -10.51
C ASN A 53 -8.96 -4.25 -11.34
N LEU A 54 -7.88 -5.04 -11.25
CA LEU A 54 -7.72 -6.30 -11.97
C LEU A 54 -8.68 -7.35 -11.41
N GLY A 55 -9.84 -7.53 -12.06
CA GLY A 55 -10.86 -8.50 -11.64
C GLY A 55 -11.54 -8.19 -10.30
N GLY A 56 -11.36 -6.98 -9.77
CA GLY A 56 -11.97 -6.49 -8.54
C GLY A 56 -11.30 -6.99 -7.25
N ASN A 57 -10.95 -6.06 -6.35
CA ASN A 57 -10.68 -6.42 -4.96
C ASN A 57 -12.02 -6.58 -4.23
N VAL A 58 -12.29 -7.77 -3.66
CA VAL A 58 -13.60 -8.07 -3.03
C VAL A 58 -13.96 -7.07 -1.93
N ASN A 59 -12.97 -6.62 -1.16
CA ASN A 59 -13.22 -5.60 -0.13
C ASN A 59 -13.53 -4.23 -0.73
N ALA A 60 -12.93 -3.86 -1.86
CA ALA A 60 -13.26 -2.61 -2.53
C ALA A 60 -14.67 -2.64 -3.13
N ALA A 61 -15.08 -3.78 -3.69
CA ALA A 61 -16.42 -3.98 -4.25
C ALA A 61 -17.54 -3.79 -3.21
N ASN A 62 -17.30 -4.18 -1.96
CA ASN A 62 -18.25 -3.97 -0.86
C ASN A 62 -18.31 -2.51 -0.35
N HIS A 63 -17.47 -1.63 -0.88
CA HIS A 63 -17.32 -0.25 -0.42
C HIS A 63 -17.20 0.77 -1.57
N PRO A 64 -18.17 0.81 -2.48
CA PRO A 64 -18.14 1.71 -3.64
C PRO A 64 -18.10 3.20 -3.24
N GLU A 65 -18.58 3.55 -2.05
CA GLU A 65 -18.56 4.92 -1.52
C GLU A 65 -17.16 5.52 -1.44
N ARG A 66 -16.12 4.67 -1.33
CA ARG A 66 -14.72 5.08 -1.23
C ARG A 66 -14.16 5.60 -2.54
N GLY A 67 -14.72 5.14 -3.67
CA GLY A 67 -14.13 5.34 -4.99
C GLY A 67 -12.82 4.56 -5.17
N ASN A 68 -12.13 4.87 -6.26
CA ASN A 68 -10.89 4.21 -6.65
C ASN A 68 -9.80 4.38 -5.57
N CYS A 69 -9.01 3.33 -5.36
CA CYS A 69 -7.81 3.42 -4.55
C CYS A 69 -6.72 4.14 -5.35
N LEU A 70 -6.09 5.14 -4.72
CA LEU A 70 -5.04 5.96 -5.32
C LEU A 70 -3.66 5.53 -4.84
N PHE A 71 -3.53 5.26 -3.54
CA PHE A 71 -2.27 4.84 -2.94
C PHE A 71 -2.49 3.76 -1.88
N VAL A 72 -1.49 2.91 -1.72
CA VAL A 72 -1.42 1.90 -0.66
C VAL A 72 -0.06 1.97 -0.01
N ALA A 73 0.00 1.89 1.31
CA ALA A 73 1.23 1.61 2.03
C ALA A 73 1.18 0.28 2.77
N LEU A 74 2.31 -0.41 2.85
CA LEU A 74 2.47 -1.68 3.55
C LEU A 74 3.80 -1.69 4.31
N TRP A 75 3.79 -2.08 5.59
CA TRP A 75 5.00 -2.13 6.42
C TRP A 75 4.87 -3.19 7.51
N TYR A 76 6.01 -3.65 8.03
CA TYR A 76 6.01 -4.42 9.27
C TYR A 76 6.02 -3.49 10.49
N PRO A 77 5.38 -3.88 11.62
CA PRO A 77 5.30 -3.05 12.82
C PRO A 77 6.65 -2.57 13.37
N ASP A 78 7.70 -3.37 13.17
CA ASP A 78 9.06 -3.18 13.67
C ASP A 78 10.05 -2.74 12.56
N SER A 79 9.58 -2.48 11.34
CA SER A 79 10.42 -1.94 10.26
C SER A 79 10.48 -0.42 10.31
N ASP A 80 11.62 0.15 9.94
CA ASP A 80 11.77 1.60 9.74
C ASP A 80 11.30 2.08 8.35
N TRP A 81 10.96 1.13 7.48
CA TRP A 81 10.53 1.35 6.11
C TRP A 81 9.06 0.98 5.89
N ALA A 82 8.49 1.52 4.82
CA ALA A 82 7.21 1.13 4.25
C ALA A 82 7.31 1.06 2.71
N ILE A 83 6.58 0.14 2.11
CA ILE A 83 6.37 0.09 0.66
C ILE A 83 5.16 0.98 0.37
N LEU A 84 5.34 2.04 -0.41
CA LEU A 84 4.27 2.91 -0.89
C LEU A 84 4.04 2.65 -2.38
N CYS A 85 2.78 2.37 -2.74
CA CYS A 85 2.36 2.02 -4.09
C CYS A 85 1.32 3.00 -4.60
N ASN A 86 1.38 3.29 -5.90
CA ASN A 86 0.27 3.82 -6.70
C ASN A 86 -0.11 2.77 -7.77
N PRO A 87 -1.08 3.01 -8.68
CA PRO A 87 -1.48 2.00 -9.67
C PRO A 87 -0.40 1.56 -10.66
N ILE A 88 0.74 2.25 -10.72
CA ILE A 88 1.78 2.04 -11.73
C ILE A 88 3.08 1.54 -11.10
N ALA A 89 3.40 1.98 -9.89
CA ALA A 89 4.71 1.75 -9.30
C ALA A 89 4.67 1.63 -7.77
N ALA A 90 5.68 0.97 -7.24
CA ALA A 90 5.99 0.85 -5.83
C ALA A 90 7.34 1.50 -5.52
N THR A 91 7.49 2.04 -4.30
CA THR A 91 8.72 2.66 -3.82
C THR A 91 8.88 2.43 -2.32
N LEU A 92 10.10 2.60 -1.81
CA LEU A 92 10.38 2.58 -0.38
C LEU A 92 10.38 3.99 0.19
N VAL A 93 9.71 4.15 1.33
CA VAL A 93 9.65 5.37 2.13
C VAL A 93 9.88 5.01 3.60
N THR A 94 10.06 5.99 4.48
CA THR A 94 10.13 5.73 5.92
C THR A 94 8.74 5.37 6.46
N ARG A 95 8.68 4.43 7.42
CA ARG A 95 7.44 4.11 8.13
C ARG A 95 6.88 5.35 8.81
N GLU A 96 7.74 6.16 9.42
CA GLU A 96 7.36 7.40 10.11
C GLU A 96 6.59 8.36 9.19
N ALA A 97 7.05 8.55 7.94
CA ALA A 97 6.37 9.43 7.00
C ALA A 97 4.94 8.94 6.67
N VAL A 98 4.75 7.62 6.55
CA VAL A 98 3.43 7.01 6.31
C VAL A 98 2.54 7.11 7.56
N GLU A 99 3.12 6.93 8.74
CA GLU A 99 2.39 6.98 10.00
C GLU A 99 1.98 8.39 10.42
N ALA A 100 2.64 9.43 9.88
CA ALA A 100 2.32 10.83 10.09
C ALA A 100 0.98 11.25 9.45
N PHE A 101 0.49 10.52 8.45
CA PHE A 101 -0.80 10.82 7.83
C PHE A 101 -1.97 10.60 8.79
N SER A 102 -2.78 11.64 8.96
CA SER A 102 -3.99 11.56 9.79
C SER A 102 -5.01 10.62 9.17
N VAL A 103 -5.55 9.69 9.98
CA VAL A 103 -6.61 8.79 9.53
C VAL A 103 -7.88 9.60 9.31
N THR A 104 -8.34 9.65 8.06
CA THR A 104 -9.56 10.34 7.66
C THR A 104 -10.43 9.45 6.79
N LYS A 105 -11.71 9.36 7.16
CA LYS A 105 -12.72 8.55 6.44
C LYS A 105 -13.61 9.43 5.55
N GLN A 106 -13.02 10.48 5.00
CA GLN A 106 -13.66 11.43 4.10
C GLN A 106 -12.61 11.96 3.11
N ARG A 107 -13.07 12.66 2.08
CA ARG A 107 -12.21 13.33 1.11
C ARG A 107 -11.37 14.37 1.84
N ASN A 108 -10.08 14.38 1.55
CA ASN A 108 -9.13 15.36 2.04
C ASN A 108 -8.00 15.45 1.03
N ASP A 109 -8.07 16.46 0.17
CA ASP A 109 -7.15 16.61 -0.96
C ASP A 109 -5.72 16.93 -0.47
N GLU A 110 -5.57 17.63 0.66
CA GLU A 110 -4.25 17.93 1.27
C GLU A 110 -3.50 16.65 1.68
N ILE A 111 -4.22 15.66 2.21
CA ILE A 111 -3.64 14.35 2.54
C ILE A 111 -3.25 13.59 1.28
N VAL A 112 -4.11 13.62 0.25
CA VAL A 112 -3.79 12.97 -1.04
C VAL A 112 -2.53 13.59 -1.66
N GLU A 113 -2.44 14.91 -1.71
CA GLU A 113 -1.28 15.66 -2.20
C GLU A 113 -0.03 15.38 -1.36
N SER A 114 -0.17 15.23 -0.04
CA SER A 114 0.95 14.88 0.84
C SER A 114 1.47 13.47 0.58
N ILE A 115 0.58 12.50 0.33
CA ILE A 115 0.96 11.12 -0.04
C ILE A 115 1.64 11.10 -1.41
N GLU A 116 1.10 11.84 -2.38
CA GLU A 116 1.69 11.98 -3.71
C GLU A 116 3.07 12.63 -3.64
N THR A 117 3.24 13.69 -2.84
CA THR A 117 4.53 14.33 -2.59
C THR A 117 5.52 13.35 -1.98
N LEU A 118 5.10 12.57 -0.98
CA LEU A 118 5.94 11.53 -0.38
C LEU A 118 6.37 10.50 -1.41
N PHE A 119 5.45 9.98 -2.22
CA PHE A 119 5.76 9.04 -3.31
C PHE A 119 6.76 9.64 -4.30
N ASN A 120 6.53 10.89 -4.71
CA ASN A 120 7.36 11.58 -5.69
C ASN A 120 8.72 12.02 -5.15
N SER A 121 8.87 12.16 -3.83
CA SER A 121 10.15 12.45 -3.18
C SER A 121 11.12 11.27 -3.21
N SER A 122 10.60 10.04 -3.41
CA SER A 122 11.45 8.87 -3.58
C SER A 122 12.21 8.94 -4.91
N GLY A 123 13.53 8.76 -4.87
CA GLY A 123 14.37 8.74 -6.08
C GLY A 123 13.89 7.69 -7.09
N SER A 124 13.97 8.01 -8.39
CA SER A 124 13.56 7.12 -9.48
C SER A 124 14.18 5.72 -9.38
N ASP A 125 15.42 5.64 -8.88
CA ASP A 125 16.19 4.40 -8.76
C ASP A 125 15.59 3.45 -7.71
N LEU A 126 14.76 3.96 -6.80
CA LEU A 126 14.05 3.19 -5.81
C LEU A 126 12.68 2.69 -6.29
N ARG A 127 12.15 3.28 -7.37
CA ARG A 127 10.84 2.92 -7.92
C ARG A 127 10.93 1.63 -8.73
N ARG A 128 9.89 0.80 -8.60
CA ARG A 128 9.69 -0.42 -9.38
C ARG A 128 8.28 -0.40 -9.93
N GLU A 129 8.10 -0.99 -11.10
CA GLU A 129 6.77 -1.18 -11.66
C GLU A 129 5.91 -2.02 -10.72
N LEU A 130 4.63 -1.65 -10.56
CA LEU A 130 3.67 -2.44 -9.81
C LEU A 130 3.04 -3.46 -10.77
N ASP A 131 3.69 -4.60 -10.92
CA ASP A 131 3.23 -5.73 -11.73
C ASP A 131 3.25 -7.05 -10.95
N GLU A 132 2.88 -8.15 -11.60
CA GLU A 132 2.84 -9.48 -10.98
C GLU A 132 4.22 -9.99 -10.56
N ASN A 133 5.31 -9.35 -11.03
CA ASN A 133 6.69 -9.72 -10.74
C ASN A 133 7.32 -8.89 -9.62
N LEU A 134 6.67 -7.82 -9.16
CA LEU A 134 7.20 -6.92 -8.13
C LEU A 134 7.72 -7.71 -6.92
N TYR A 135 6.92 -8.67 -6.43
CA TYR A 135 7.28 -9.52 -5.30
C TYR A 135 8.53 -10.35 -5.60
N SER A 136 8.52 -11.17 -6.66
CA SER A 136 9.61 -12.10 -6.95
C SER A 136 10.94 -11.43 -7.30
N GLN A 137 10.92 -10.18 -7.76
CA GLN A 137 12.11 -9.44 -8.16
C GLN A 137 12.73 -8.57 -7.05
N ASN A 138 11.95 -8.19 -6.04
CA ASN A 138 12.38 -7.18 -5.05
C ASN A 138 12.18 -7.63 -3.59
N ILE A 139 11.51 -8.76 -3.36
CA ILE A 139 11.19 -9.29 -2.04
C ILE A 139 11.73 -10.73 -1.95
N ALA A 140 12.52 -11.00 -0.90
CA ALA A 140 13.21 -12.27 -0.68
C ALA A 140 12.73 -13.03 0.56
#